data_AF-A0A7G6WTX8-F1
#
_entry.id   AF-A0A7G6WTX8-F1
#
_cell.length_a   1.000
_cell.length_b   1.000
_cell.length_c   1.000
_cell.angle_alpha   90.00
_cell.angle_beta   90.00
_cell.angle_gamma   90.00
#
_symmetry.space_group_name_H-M   'P 1'
#
loop_
_entity.id
_entity.type
_entity.pdbx_description
1 polymer ?
#
loop_
_entity_poly.entity_id
_entity_poly.type
_entity_poly.pdbx_seq_one_letter_code
_entity_poly.pdbx_strand_id
1 'polypeptide(L)'
;MSDELLRPTIGAGVDMAVRPWRLMSQTYVAFFGGVISTTVIAFLNARRLGVEPSKRRLILLAGLAGLIVAAVVIALLDTATTSGIRVAIRVVAVVTCLAQLRIQRPMDRAFQLRGQDYRSLWGPGIAAVIGGGLIEAVLLAGVAVLL
;
A
#
# COMPACT_ATOMS: atom_id res chain seq x y z
N MET A 1 23.55 -11.66 2.20
CA MET A 1 22.83 -10.51 1.60
C MET A 1 23.32 -10.19 0.17
N SER A 2 24.01 -11.13 -0.49
CA SER A 2 24.60 -10.98 -1.84
C SER A 2 23.80 -11.71 -2.92
N ASP A 3 23.05 -12.76 -2.58
CA ASP A 3 22.41 -13.64 -3.57
C ASP A 3 21.22 -12.99 -4.31
N GLU A 4 20.57 -12.00 -3.70
CA GLU A 4 19.45 -11.29 -4.35
C GLU A 4 19.91 -10.25 -5.37
N LEU A 5 21.16 -9.77 -5.26
CA LEU A 5 21.78 -8.83 -6.21
C LEU A 5 22.31 -9.53 -7.46
N LEU A 6 22.66 -10.81 -7.36
CA LEU A 6 23.24 -11.59 -8.46
C LEU A 6 22.21 -12.42 -9.23
N ARG A 7 20.93 -12.42 -8.82
CA ARG A 7 19.88 -13.09 -9.58
C ARG A 7 19.51 -12.25 -10.80
N PRO A 8 19.71 -12.76 -12.03
CA PRO A 8 19.39 -12.01 -13.24
C PRO A 8 17.87 -11.77 -13.32
N THR A 9 17.43 -10.53 -13.08
CA THR A 9 16.06 -10.06 -13.33
C THR A 9 15.74 -9.86 -14.82
N ILE A 10 16.71 -10.14 -15.70
CA ILE A 10 16.58 -10.00 -17.16
C ILE A 10 15.46 -10.90 -17.71
N GLY A 11 15.18 -12.05 -17.07
CA GLY A 11 14.09 -12.97 -17.44
C GLY A 11 12.71 -12.64 -16.87
N ALA A 12 12.54 -11.58 -16.06
CA ALA A 12 11.22 -11.23 -15.54
C ALA A 12 10.32 -10.76 -16.70
N GLY A 13 9.20 -11.43 -16.95
CA GLY A 13 8.23 -11.09 -18.00
C GLY A 13 7.46 -9.79 -17.69
N VAL A 14 8.17 -8.67 -17.58
CA VAL A 14 7.56 -7.35 -17.39
C VAL A 14 6.94 -6.91 -18.72
N ASP A 15 5.64 -6.71 -18.70
CA ASP A 15 4.90 -6.16 -19.83
C ASP A 15 5.18 -4.65 -19.93
N MET A 16 5.83 -4.23 -21.01
CA MET A 16 6.20 -2.83 -21.23
C MET A 16 5.05 -1.99 -21.79
N ALA A 17 3.96 -2.61 -22.25
CA ALA A 17 2.77 -1.88 -22.70
C ALA A 17 1.99 -1.29 -21.53
N VAL A 18 2.12 -1.86 -20.34
CA VAL A 18 1.40 -1.42 -19.12
C VAL A 18 2.33 -0.65 -18.20
N ARG A 19 2.18 0.68 -18.17
CA ARG A 19 2.98 1.55 -17.30
C ARG A 19 2.50 1.51 -15.83
N PRO A 20 3.31 1.05 -14.87
CA PRO A 20 3.00 1.09 -13.45
C PRO A 20 3.12 2.52 -12.91
N TRP A 21 2.64 2.72 -11.68
CA TRP A 21 2.88 3.94 -10.91
C TRP A 21 4.16 3.81 -10.09
N ARG A 22 4.84 4.95 -9.87
CA ARG A 22 6.06 5.01 -9.07
C ARG A 22 5.80 4.53 -7.63
N LEU A 23 6.60 3.58 -7.15
CA LEU A 23 6.42 2.96 -5.83
C LEU A 23 6.37 3.97 -4.68
N MET A 24 7.34 4.89 -4.64
CA MET A 24 7.43 5.85 -3.53
C MET A 24 6.25 6.83 -3.50
N SER A 25 5.52 7.03 -4.61
CA SER A 25 4.34 7.87 -4.62
C SER A 25 3.16 7.24 -3.85
N GLN A 26 3.17 5.92 -3.60
CA GLN A 26 2.13 5.24 -2.84
C GLN A 26 2.13 5.66 -1.35
N THR A 27 3.24 6.18 -0.82
CA THR A 27 3.28 6.65 0.58
C THR A 27 2.39 7.87 0.80
N TYR A 28 2.18 8.72 -0.20
CA TYR A 28 1.21 9.81 -0.13
C TYR A 28 -0.22 9.27 -0.02
N VAL A 29 -0.56 8.24 -0.79
CA VAL A 29 -1.86 7.57 -0.71
C VAL A 29 -2.07 6.95 0.67
N ALA A 30 -1.04 6.31 1.24
CA ALA A 30 -1.10 5.76 2.58
C ALA A 30 -1.31 6.85 3.65
N PHE A 31 -0.54 7.94 3.57
CA PHE A 31 -0.60 9.03 4.53
C PHE A 31 -1.98 9.72 4.52
N PHE A 32 -2.49 10.09 3.34
CA PHE A 32 -3.76 10.81 3.23
C PHE A 32 -4.98 9.88 3.28
N GLY A 33 -4.89 8.70 2.67
CA GLY A 33 -6.02 7.79 2.46
C GLY A 33 -6.11 6.60 3.40
N GLY A 34 -5.08 6.28 4.17
CA GLY A 34 -5.12 5.16 5.11
C GLY A 34 -4.75 3.80 4.50
N VAL A 35 -4.97 2.74 5.28
CA VAL A 35 -4.62 1.34 4.97
C VAL A 35 -5.37 0.79 3.75
N ILE A 36 -6.67 1.05 3.63
CA ILE A 36 -7.49 0.57 2.50
C ILE A 36 -7.01 1.20 1.21
N SER A 37 -6.86 2.52 1.20
CA SER A 37 -6.44 3.28 0.03
C SER A 37 -5.08 2.80 -0.50
N THR A 38 -4.10 2.65 0.38
CA THR A 38 -2.77 2.16 -0.03
C THR A 38 -2.80 0.70 -0.48
N THR A 39 -3.58 -0.16 0.19
CA THR A 39 -3.69 -1.57 -0.19
C THR A 39 -4.29 -1.75 -1.57
N VAL A 40 -5.34 -0.98 -1.90
CA VAL A 40 -5.95 -1.00 -3.24
C VAL A 40 -4.94 -0.56 -4.30
N ILE A 41 -4.25 0.57 -4.08
CA ILE A 41 -3.23 1.05 -5.01
C ILE A 41 -2.07 0.06 -5.17
N ALA A 42 -1.55 -0.48 -4.06
CA ALA A 42 -0.47 -1.45 -4.07
C ALA A 42 -0.87 -2.73 -4.83
N PHE A 43 -2.09 -3.23 -4.62
CA PHE A 43 -2.59 -4.41 -5.33
C PHE A 43 -2.73 -4.17 -6.83
N LEU A 44 -3.34 -3.05 -7.23
CA LEU A 44 -3.48 -2.69 -8.64
C LEU A 44 -2.13 -2.42 -9.31
N ASN A 45 -1.20 -1.77 -8.61
CA ASN A 45 0.14 -1.53 -9.11
C ASN A 45 0.93 -2.81 -9.26
N ALA A 46 0.82 -3.75 -8.31
CA ALA A 46 1.44 -5.07 -8.40
C ALA A 46 0.92 -5.87 -9.61
N ARG A 47 -0.35 -5.68 -10.02
CA ARG A 47 -0.86 -6.23 -11.27
C ARG A 47 -0.17 -5.63 -12.50
N ARG A 48 -0.01 -4.30 -12.52
CA ARG A 48 0.70 -3.58 -13.59
C ARG A 48 2.18 -3.95 -13.68
N LEU A 49 2.83 -4.16 -12.54
CA LEU A 49 4.22 -4.60 -12.44
C LEU A 49 4.44 -6.07 -12.82
N GLY A 50 3.38 -6.85 -13.08
CA GLY A 50 3.51 -8.27 -13.38
C GLY A 50 3.89 -9.14 -12.18
N VAL A 51 3.72 -8.65 -10.94
CA VAL A 51 4.00 -9.43 -9.71
C VAL A 51 3.17 -10.71 -9.70
N GLU A 52 3.72 -11.84 -9.26
CA GLU A 52 3.00 -13.12 -9.20
C GLU A 52 1.71 -13.06 -8.36
N PRO A 53 0.64 -13.82 -8.70
CA PRO A 53 -0.62 -13.83 -7.95
C PRO A 53 -0.46 -14.17 -6.46
N SER A 54 0.44 -15.08 -6.10
CA SER A 54 0.75 -15.44 -4.71
C SER A 54 1.25 -14.23 -3.92
N LYS A 55 2.20 -13.47 -4.49
CA LYS A 55 2.73 -12.24 -3.89
C LYS A 55 1.71 -11.12 -3.85
N ARG A 56 0.79 -11.04 -4.82
CA ARG A 56 -0.36 -10.11 -4.76
C ARG A 56 -1.30 -10.43 -3.61
N ARG A 57 -1.52 -11.71 -3.28
CA ARG A 57 -2.30 -12.09 -2.08
C ARG A 57 -1.62 -11.64 -0.79
N LEU A 58 -0.28 -11.67 -0.72
CA LEU A 58 0.46 -11.14 0.43
C LEU A 58 0.23 -9.62 0.63
N ILE A 59 0.02 -8.84 -0.44
CA ILE A 59 -0.34 -7.42 -0.33
C ILE A 59 -1.69 -7.24 0.37
N LEU A 60 -2.68 -8.07 0.00
CA LEU A 60 -4.01 -8.06 0.64
C LEU A 60 -3.93 -8.49 2.11
N LEU A 61 -3.16 -9.53 2.41
CA LEU A 61 -2.94 -9.99 3.79
C LEU A 61 -2.23 -8.92 4.63
N ALA A 62 -1.24 -8.22 4.08
CA ALA A 62 -0.58 -7.10 4.75
C ALA A 62 -1.56 -5.93 5.00
N GLY A 63 -2.46 -5.66 4.05
CA GLY A 63 -3.53 -4.67 4.21
C GLY A 63 -4.51 -5.04 5.32
N LEU A 64 -4.96 -6.30 5.34
CA LEU A 64 -5.83 -6.83 6.39
C LEU A 64 -5.17 -6.75 7.77
N ALA A 65 -3.90 -7.15 7.88
CA ALA A 65 -3.14 -7.03 9.12
C ALA A 65 -3.02 -5.55 9.56
N GLY A 66 -2.78 -4.63 8.63
CA GLY A 66 -2.77 -3.19 8.90
C GLY A 66 -4.08 -2.67 9.48
N LEU A 67 -5.22 -3.12 8.93
CA LEU A 67 -6.55 -2.75 9.44
C LEU A 67 -6.80 -3.29 10.84
N ILE A 68 -6.43 -4.54 11.11
CA ILE A 68 -6.54 -5.14 12.44
C ILE A 68 -5.71 -4.34 13.45
N VAL A 69 -4.47 -3.99 13.10
CA VAL A 69 -3.61 -3.16 13.95
C VAL A 69 -4.24 -1.79 14.19
N ALA A 70 -4.81 -1.14 13.16
CA ALA A 70 -5.49 0.14 13.33
C ALA A 70 -6.70 0.05 14.27
N ALA A 71 -7.49 -1.02 14.18
CA ALA A 71 -8.61 -1.28 15.09
C ALA A 71 -8.15 -1.51 16.53
N VAL A 72 -7.08 -2.30 16.74
CA VAL A 72 -6.48 -2.52 18.05
C VAL A 72 -5.94 -1.21 18.64
N VAL A 73 -5.30 -0.37 17.83
CA VAL A 73 -4.83 0.97 18.26
C VAL A 73 -6.00 1.81 18.76
N ILE A 74 -7.13 1.82 18.06
CA ILE A 74 -8.34 2.54 18.53
C ILE A 74 -8.89 1.95 19.83
N ALA A 75 -8.90 0.62 19.96
CA ALA A 75 -9.42 -0.04 21.15
C ALA A 75 -8.56 0.21 22.42
N LEU A 76 -7.25 0.36 22.24
CA LEU A 76 -6.30 0.51 23.34
C LEU A 76 -6.05 1.97 23.74
N LEU A 77 -6.23 2.92 22.82
CA LEU A 77 -6.04 4.34 23.11
C LEU A 77 -7.33 4.97 23.62
N ASP A 78 -7.24 5.63 24.78
CA ASP A 78 -8.34 6.40 25.35
C ASP A 78 -8.83 7.49 24.39
N THR A 79 -10.14 7.50 24.16
CA THR A 79 -10.84 8.37 23.19
C THR A 79 -10.72 9.86 23.53
N ALA A 80 -10.29 10.21 24.74
CA ALA A 80 -10.07 11.59 25.18
C ALA A 80 -9.06 12.37 24.30
N THR A 81 -8.10 11.69 23.64
CA THR A 81 -7.08 12.36 22.81
C THR A 81 -7.21 12.03 21.32
N THR A 82 -8.17 12.67 20.65
CA THR A 82 -8.46 12.43 19.23
C THR A 82 -7.29 12.71 18.27
N SER A 83 -6.34 13.60 18.63
CA SER A 83 -5.19 13.90 17.77
C SER A 83 -4.15 12.77 17.75
N GLY A 84 -3.89 12.13 18.89
CA GLY A 84 -2.94 11.03 19.03
C GLY A 84 -3.39 9.80 18.25
N ILE A 85 -4.69 9.47 18.32
CA ILE A 85 -5.29 8.36 17.57
C ILE A 85 -5.14 8.60 16.06
N ARG A 86 -5.42 9.82 15.57
CA ARG A 86 -5.25 10.16 14.15
C ARG A 86 -3.82 9.92 13.68
N VAL A 87 -2.82 10.38 14.45
CA VAL A 87 -1.40 10.19 14.10
C VAL A 87 -1.03 8.71 14.11
N ALA A 88 -1.43 7.96 15.14
CA ALA A 88 -1.13 6.54 15.26
C ALA A 88 -1.68 5.74 14.07
N ILE A 89 -2.92 5.99 13.65
CA ILE A 89 -3.52 5.34 12.47
C ILE A 89 -2.74 5.69 11.20
N ARG A 90 -2.27 6.94 11.04
CA ARG A 90 -1.42 7.30 9.88
C ARG A 90 -0.09 6.57 9.88
N VAL A 91 0.53 6.39 11.05
CA VAL A 91 1.75 5.59 11.18
C VAL A 91 1.50 4.15 10.75
N VAL A 92 0.40 3.53 11.21
CA VAL A 92 0.00 2.18 10.79
C VAL A 92 -0.14 2.10 9.27
N ALA A 93 -0.88 3.02 8.65
CA ALA A 93 -1.06 3.05 7.20
C ALA A 93 0.27 3.16 6.43
N VAL A 94 1.18 4.01 6.88
CA VAL A 94 2.51 4.16 6.27
C VAL A 94 3.34 2.89 6.45
N VAL A 95 3.35 2.27 7.64
CA VAL A 95 4.07 1.02 7.89
C VAL A 95 3.53 -0.12 7.01
N THR A 96 2.20 -0.24 6.89
CA THR A 96 1.57 -1.20 5.98
C THR A 96 1.98 -0.95 4.53
N CYS A 97 1.98 0.31 4.09
CA CYS A 97 2.47 0.68 2.77
C CYS A 97 3.92 0.24 2.57
N LEU A 98 4.83 0.51 3.52
CA LEU A 98 6.23 0.13 3.42
C LEU A 98 6.40 -1.39 3.27
N ALA A 99 5.62 -2.18 4.00
CA ALA A 99 5.60 -3.65 3.85
C ALA A 99 5.16 -4.05 2.44
N GLN A 100 4.10 -3.44 1.91
CA GLN A 100 3.60 -3.70 0.54
C GLN A 100 4.59 -3.26 -0.55
N LEU A 101 5.37 -2.19 -0.32
CA LEU A 101 6.44 -1.78 -1.24
C LEU A 101 7.53 -2.86 -1.33
N ARG A 102 7.89 -3.52 -0.22
CA ARG A 102 8.90 -4.59 -0.24
C ARG A 102 8.54 -5.71 -1.21
N ILE A 103 7.27 -6.05 -1.31
CA ILE A 103 6.75 -7.09 -2.20
C ILE A 103 6.88 -6.67 -3.68
N GLN A 104 6.66 -5.39 -3.98
CA GLN A 104 6.68 -4.85 -5.34
C GLN A 104 8.09 -4.49 -5.84
N ARG A 105 9.03 -4.17 -4.93
CA ARG A 105 10.39 -3.68 -5.22
C ARG A 105 11.16 -4.49 -6.28
N PRO A 106 11.16 -5.84 -6.27
CA PRO A 106 11.92 -6.59 -7.27
C PRO A 106 11.44 -6.33 -8.71
N MET A 107 10.12 -6.28 -8.91
CA MET A 107 9.54 -6.03 -10.24
C MET A 107 9.62 -4.57 -10.64
N ASP A 108 9.52 -3.64 -9.68
CA ASP A 108 9.75 -2.22 -9.94
C ASP A 108 11.19 -1.94 -10.40
N ARG A 109 12.19 -2.56 -9.77
CA ARG A 109 13.58 -2.49 -10.23
C ARG A 109 13.75 -3.05 -11.63
N ALA A 110 13.14 -4.21 -11.93
CA ALA A 110 13.17 -4.79 -13.26
C ALA A 110 12.54 -3.88 -14.32
N PHE A 111 11.46 -3.16 -13.97
CA PHE A 111 10.85 -2.16 -14.85
C PHE A 111 11.76 -0.94 -15.05
N GLN A 112 12.37 -0.39 -13.99
CA GLN A 112 13.27 0.77 -14.08
C GLN A 112 14.47 0.53 -14.99
N LEU A 113 15.07 -0.66 -14.92
CA LEU A 113 16.21 -1.05 -15.74
C LEU A 113 15.89 -1.08 -17.24
N ARG A 114 14.61 -1.08 -17.62
CA ARG A 114 14.16 -1.03 -19.02
C ARG A 114 13.87 0.39 -19.54
N GLY A 115 14.11 1.41 -18.72
CA GLY A 115 14.16 2.82 -19.15
C GLY A 115 12.82 3.43 -19.58
N GLN A 116 11.68 2.87 -19.15
CA GLN A 116 10.36 3.44 -19.43
C GLN A 116 9.86 4.33 -18.28
N ASP A 117 9.05 5.33 -18.64
CA ASP A 117 8.46 6.24 -17.67
C ASP A 117 7.27 5.62 -16.91
N TYR A 118 7.15 6.00 -15.65
CA TYR A 118 5.99 5.69 -14.83
C TYR A 118 4.75 6.44 -15.29
N ARG A 119 3.58 5.81 -15.11
CA ARG A 119 2.31 6.52 -15.22
C ARG A 119 2.09 7.40 -13.99
N SER A 120 1.41 8.53 -14.19
CA SER A 120 0.98 9.41 -13.09
C SER A 120 0.01 8.70 -12.14
N LEU A 121 0.26 8.84 -10.84
CA LEU A 121 -0.60 8.33 -9.76
C LEU A 121 -1.69 9.34 -9.35
N TRP A 122 -1.67 10.58 -9.84
CA TRP A 122 -2.55 11.64 -9.33
C TRP A 122 -4.05 11.28 -9.35
N GLY A 123 -4.62 11.00 -10.53
CA GLY A 123 -6.04 10.62 -10.65
C GLY A 123 -6.42 9.40 -9.81
N PRO A 124 -5.81 8.22 -10.03
CA PRO A 124 -6.13 7.02 -9.26
C PRO A 124 -5.80 7.14 -7.77
N GLY A 125 -4.75 7.88 -7.42
CA GLY A 125 -4.35 8.15 -6.04
C GLY A 125 -5.38 9.00 -5.30
N ILE A 126 -5.84 10.10 -5.90
CA ILE A 126 -6.92 10.93 -5.33
C ILE A 126 -8.20 10.10 -5.15
N ALA A 127 -8.60 9.35 -6.19
CA ALA A 127 -9.78 8.50 -6.13
C ALA A 127 -9.68 7.47 -4.99
N ALA A 128 -8.52 6.83 -4.84
CA ALA A 128 -8.27 5.88 -3.76
C ALA A 128 -8.32 6.56 -2.38
N VAL A 129 -7.68 7.73 -2.22
CA VAL A 129 -7.68 8.49 -0.95
C VAL A 129 -9.09 8.84 -0.51
N ILE A 130 -9.93 9.34 -1.43
CA ILE A 130 -11.31 9.72 -1.11
C ILE A 130 -12.15 8.47 -0.80
N GLY A 131 -12.18 7.50 -1.71
CA GLY A 131 -13.03 6.32 -1.56
C GLY A 131 -12.57 5.41 -0.42
N GLY A 132 -11.30 5.03 -0.42
CA GLY A 132 -10.72 4.16 0.60
C GLY A 132 -10.65 4.84 1.97
N GLY A 133 -10.35 6.14 2.03
CA GLY A 133 -10.34 6.90 3.28
C GLY A 133 -11.72 7.00 3.92
N LEU A 134 -12.77 7.20 3.12
CA LEU A 134 -14.15 7.21 3.62
C LEU A 134 -14.56 5.83 4.16
N ILE A 135 -14.28 4.76 3.41
CA ILE A 135 -14.58 3.38 3.81
C ILE A 135 -13.85 3.04 5.12
N GLU A 136 -12.56 3.38 5.21
CA GLU A 136 -11.76 3.13 6.40
C GLU A 136 -12.27 3.90 7.62
N ALA A 137 -12.62 5.18 7.45
CA ALA A 137 -13.16 5.99 8.53
C ALA A 137 -14.47 5.41 9.07
N VAL A 138 -15.39 4.98 8.19
CA VAL A 138 -16.65 4.34 8.59
C VAL A 138 -16.42 3.04 9.35
N LEU A 139 -15.52 2.18 8.84
CA LEU A 139 -15.20 0.91 9.49
C LEU A 139 -14.61 1.12 10.89
N LEU A 140 -13.62 2.02 11.00
CA LEU A 140 -12.95 2.29 12.27
C LEU A 140 -13.86 3.02 13.27
N ALA A 141 -14.74 3.91 12.80
CA ALA A 141 -15.77 4.51 13.65
C ALA A 141 -16.75 3.44 14.17
N GLY A 142 -17.15 2.50 13.32
CA GLY A 142 -17.99 1.37 13.73
C GLY A 142 -17.33 0.53 14.83
N VAL A 143 -16.02 0.26 14.73
CA VAL A 143 -15.26 -0.42 15.80
C VAL A 143 -15.28 0.39 17.09
N ALA A 144 -15.05 1.70 17.03
CA ALA A 144 -15.03 2.57 18.20
C ALA A 144 -16.39 2.63 18.93
N VAL A 145 -17.51 2.51 18.21
CA VAL A 145 -18.87 2.52 18.79
C VAL A 145 -19.24 1.17 19.43
N LEU A 146 -18.63 0.08 18.97
CA LEU A 146 -18.90 -1.28 19.46
C LEU A 146 -18.08 -1.67 20.70
N LEU A 147 -17.12 -0.84 21.10
CA LEU A 147 -16.24 -1.03 22.27
C LEU A 147 -16.73 -0.17 23.44
#